data_AF-A0A8S3STK2-F1
#
_entry.id   AF-A0A8S3STK2-F1
#
_cell.length_a   1.000
_cell.length_b   1.000
_cell.length_c   1.000
_cell.angle_alpha   90.00
_cell.angle_beta   90.00
_cell.angle_gamma   90.00
#
_symmetry.space_group_name_H-M   'P 1'
#
loop_
_entity.id
_entity.type
_entity.pdbx_description
1 polymer ?
#
loop_
_entity_poly.entity_id
_entity_poly.type
_entity_poly.pdbx_seq_one_letter_code
_entity_poly.pdbx_strand_id
1 'polypeptide(L)'
;MHVDDFLWAGSEHFKKQVICQLRDKFDCGKELDSSFRYIGLNIQHEGNDIYLQQHDYTDELKQVDRAKYKNGIYPEIVGQLHWIATQSRPDLCFDVLDLSTSVQLSEAKTPSKSIYQEMIKLNAGESIPIKCFTDNKSLCQNIHSTKLISEKRLCLDLASIKESVSLGDITVTWIKTSSQISDCLTKAGADFHPLIKVLSTGKGP
;
A
#
# COMPACT_ATOMS: atom_id res chain seq x y z
N MET A 1 3.72 29.05 -12.98
CA MET A 1 4.07 27.77 -12.32
C MET A 1 3.13 26.75 -12.93
N HIS A 2 3.67 25.75 -13.62
CA HIS A 2 2.85 24.70 -14.25
C HIS A 2 2.57 23.61 -13.21
N VAL A 3 1.35 23.06 -13.24
CA VAL A 3 0.96 21.92 -12.40
C VAL A 3 0.76 20.77 -13.36
N ASP A 4 1.57 19.71 -13.24
CA ASP A 4 1.55 18.59 -14.18
C ASP A 4 0.25 17.79 -14.06
N ASP A 5 -0.17 17.46 -12.83
CA ASP A 5 -1.41 16.72 -12.56
C ASP A 5 -1.98 17.15 -11.19
N PHE A 6 -3.30 17.40 -11.12
CA PHE A 6 -3.98 17.75 -9.87
C PHE A 6 -5.35 17.06 -9.81
N LEU A 7 -5.56 16.28 -8.75
CA LEU A 7 -6.81 15.60 -8.42
C LEU A 7 -7.50 16.30 -7.25
N TRP A 8 -8.81 16.51 -7.34
CA TRP A 8 -9.61 17.05 -6.25
C TRP A 8 -10.98 16.39 -6.16
N ALA A 9 -11.53 16.36 -4.95
CA ALA A 9 -12.89 15.98 -4.64
C ALA A 9 -13.40 16.84 -3.48
N GLY A 10 -14.71 17.06 -3.39
CA GLY A 10 -15.28 17.86 -2.30
C GLY A 10 -16.63 18.47 -2.64
N SER A 11 -17.10 19.35 -1.75
CA SER A 11 -18.40 20.01 -1.91
C SER A 11 -18.37 21.13 -2.96
N GLU A 12 -19.54 21.53 -3.43
CA GLU A 12 -19.71 22.71 -4.29
C GLU A 12 -19.13 23.99 -3.68
N HIS A 13 -19.14 24.09 -2.34
CA HIS A 13 -18.49 25.19 -1.65
C HIS A 13 -16.97 25.16 -1.83
N PHE A 14 -16.35 23.99 -1.67
CA PHE A 14 -14.91 23.80 -1.87
C PHE A 14 -14.49 24.07 -3.33
N LYS A 15 -15.29 23.60 -4.30
CA LYS A 15 -15.10 23.89 -5.72
C LYS A 15 -15.02 25.40 -5.98
N LYS A 16 -16.04 26.14 -5.51
CA LYS A 16 -16.14 27.60 -5.77
C LYS A 16 -15.09 28.42 -5.03
N GLN A 17 -14.82 28.07 -3.77
CA GLN A 17 -13.95 28.89 -2.93
C GLN A 17 -12.47 28.56 -3.12
N VAL A 18 -12.11 27.32 -3.43
CA VAL A 18 -10.72 26.87 -3.46
C VAL A 18 -10.29 26.51 -4.87
N ILE A 19 -11.01 25.61 -5.53
CA ILE A 19 -10.59 25.07 -6.84
C ILE A 19 -10.59 26.16 -7.93
N CYS A 20 -11.62 27.02 -7.96
CA CYS A 20 -11.64 28.15 -8.90
C CYS A 20 -10.43 29.09 -8.70
N GLN A 21 -10.06 29.40 -7.46
CA GLN A 21 -8.91 30.27 -7.18
C GLN A 21 -7.57 29.62 -7.55
N LEU A 22 -7.46 28.29 -7.38
CA LEU A 22 -6.30 27.53 -7.82
C LEU A 22 -6.20 27.55 -9.35
N ARG A 23 -7.32 27.35 -10.05
CA ARG A 23 -7.40 27.42 -11.50
C ARG A 23 -7.01 28.80 -12.06
N ASP A 24 -7.34 29.88 -11.36
CA ASP A 24 -6.95 31.22 -11.82
C ASP A 24 -5.44 31.49 -11.65
N LYS A 25 -4.78 30.77 -10.72
CA LYS A 25 -3.34 30.92 -10.43
C LYS A 25 -2.45 29.92 -11.17
N PHE A 26 -3.00 28.77 -11.58
CA PHE A 26 -2.27 27.70 -12.24
C PHE A 26 -2.86 27.42 -13.62
N ASP A 27 -2.00 27.23 -14.61
CA ASP A 27 -2.42 26.92 -15.97
C ASP A 27 -2.86 25.45 -16.06
N CYS A 28 -4.12 25.20 -15.74
CA CYS A 28 -4.73 23.87 -15.73
C CYS A 28 -5.08 23.44 -17.16
N GLY A 29 -4.52 22.31 -17.59
CA GLY A 29 -4.76 21.73 -18.92
C GLY A 29 -6.12 21.03 -19.06
N LYS A 30 -6.11 19.76 -19.46
CA LYS A 30 -7.33 18.98 -19.70
C LYS A 30 -7.99 18.58 -18.38
N GLU A 31 -9.25 18.97 -18.21
CA GLU A 31 -10.08 18.51 -17.09
C GLU A 31 -10.82 17.22 -17.48
N LEU A 32 -10.82 16.26 -16.56
CA LEU A 32 -11.59 15.03 -16.64
C LEU A 32 -12.42 14.89 -15.36
N ASP A 33 -13.65 14.41 -15.50
CA ASP A 33 -14.59 14.19 -14.40
C ASP A 33 -15.14 12.76 -14.52
N SER A 34 -15.49 12.18 -13.38
CA SER A 34 -16.26 10.94 -13.21
C SER A 34 -15.58 9.65 -13.66
N SER A 35 -14.79 9.63 -14.73
CA SER A 35 -13.95 8.49 -15.09
C SER A 35 -12.68 8.94 -15.79
N PHE A 36 -11.53 8.64 -15.20
CA PHE A 36 -10.22 9.04 -15.74
C PHE A 36 -9.09 8.19 -15.21
N ARG A 37 -7.98 8.18 -15.96
CA ARG A 37 -6.71 7.60 -15.49
C ARG A 37 -5.89 8.69 -14.79
N TYR A 38 -5.49 8.44 -13.55
CA TYR A 38 -4.61 9.31 -12.77
C TYR A 38 -3.43 8.48 -12.26
N ILE A 39 -2.20 8.84 -12.61
CA ILE A 39 -0.96 8.16 -12.18
C ILE A 39 -0.99 6.61 -12.33
N GLY A 40 -1.70 6.08 -13.33
CA GLY A 40 -1.84 4.63 -13.56
C GLY A 40 -2.96 3.95 -12.77
N LEU A 41 -3.79 4.70 -12.05
CA LEU A 41 -5.06 4.27 -11.49
C LEU A 41 -6.21 4.70 -12.41
N ASN A 42 -7.09 3.77 -12.73
CA ASN A 42 -8.38 4.06 -13.31
C ASN A 42 -9.35 4.40 -12.17
N ILE A 43 -9.72 5.67 -12.07
CA ILE A 43 -10.63 6.20 -11.06
C ILE A 43 -11.98 6.41 -11.73
N GLN A 44 -13.03 5.83 -11.14
CA GLN A 44 -14.40 6.02 -11.59
C GLN A 44 -15.28 6.40 -10.40
N HIS A 45 -16.11 7.41 -10.56
CA HIS A 45 -17.03 7.91 -9.56
C HIS A 45 -18.45 7.72 -10.07
N GLU A 46 -19.24 6.91 -9.37
CA GLU A 46 -20.64 6.67 -9.69
C GLU A 46 -21.50 6.89 -8.45
N GLY A 47 -22.38 7.88 -8.50
CA GLY A 47 -23.27 8.20 -7.39
C GLY A 47 -22.49 8.66 -6.15
N ASN A 48 -22.40 7.78 -5.15
CA ASN A 48 -21.74 8.03 -3.88
C ASN A 48 -20.50 7.14 -3.67
N ASP A 49 -20.13 6.36 -4.69
CA ASP A 49 -19.06 5.37 -4.65
C ASP A 49 -17.90 5.78 -5.57
N ILE A 50 -16.69 5.48 -5.12
CA ILE A 50 -15.46 5.67 -5.90
C ILE A 50 -14.84 4.29 -6.13
N TYR A 51 -14.66 3.94 -7.39
CA TYR A 51 -13.99 2.73 -7.83
C TYR A 51 -12.55 3.06 -8.24
N LEU A 52 -11.62 2.30 -7.70
CA LEU A 52 -10.19 2.40 -7.98
C LEU A 52 -9.73 1.09 -8.60
N GLN A 53 -9.17 1.14 -9.80
CA GLN A 53 -8.76 -0.06 -10.55
C GLN A 53 -7.39 0.12 -11.21
N GLN A 54 -6.64 -0.96 -11.37
CA GLN A 54 -5.28 -0.95 -11.94
C GLN A 54 -5.05 -2.05 -12.99
N HIS A 55 -6.11 -2.62 -13.57
CA HIS A 55 -6.03 -3.70 -14.55
C HIS A 55 -5.12 -3.35 -15.74
N ASP A 56 -5.28 -2.16 -16.31
CA ASP A 56 -4.40 -1.74 -17.41
C ASP A 56 -2.93 -1.63 -16.99
N TYR A 57 -2.66 -1.14 -15.77
CA TYR A 57 -1.29 -1.06 -15.26
C TYR A 57 -0.68 -2.45 -15.07
N THR A 58 -1.47 -3.40 -14.59
CA THR A 58 -1.04 -4.80 -14.45
C THR A 58 -0.79 -5.47 -15.80
N ASP A 59 -1.55 -5.12 -16.83
CA ASP A 59 -1.37 -5.63 -18.19
C ASP A 59 -0.15 -5.03 -18.89
N GLU A 60 0.17 -3.76 -18.58
CA GLU A 60 1.33 -3.03 -19.09
C GLU A 60 2.64 -3.31 -18.32
N LEU A 61 2.62 -4.18 -17.30
CA LEU A 61 3.82 -4.53 -16.51
C LEU A 61 4.94 -5.03 -17.43
N LYS A 62 6.02 -4.24 -17.49
CA LYS A 62 7.12 -4.50 -18.41
C LYS A 62 7.84 -5.78 -18.03
N GLN A 63 8.00 -6.65 -19.02
CA GLN A 63 8.83 -7.82 -18.89
C GLN A 63 10.29 -7.38 -18.70
N VAL A 64 10.91 -7.71 -17.56
CA VAL A 64 12.30 -7.34 -17.34
C VAL A 64 13.24 -8.16 -18.20
N ASP A 65 14.09 -7.45 -18.93
CA ASP A 65 15.24 -8.02 -19.60
C ASP A 65 16.24 -8.54 -18.56
N ARG A 66 16.21 -9.86 -18.37
CA ARG A 66 17.10 -10.58 -17.46
C ARG A 66 18.57 -10.42 -17.84
N ALA A 67 18.88 -10.16 -19.12
CA ALA A 67 20.25 -9.96 -19.58
C ALA A 67 20.84 -8.62 -19.09
N LYS A 68 19.97 -7.66 -18.74
CA LYS A 68 20.38 -6.32 -18.28
C LYS A 68 20.89 -6.32 -16.83
N TYR A 69 20.54 -7.32 -16.02
CA TYR A 69 20.86 -7.37 -14.59
C TYR A 69 21.66 -8.62 -14.25
N LYS A 70 22.99 -8.46 -14.13
CA LYS A 70 23.94 -9.56 -13.87
C LYS A 70 23.75 -10.29 -12.53
N ASN A 71 23.05 -9.68 -11.56
CA ASN A 71 22.97 -10.16 -10.18
C ASN A 71 21.54 -10.54 -9.75
N GLY A 72 20.59 -10.68 -10.67
CA GLY A 72 19.20 -11.07 -10.32
C GLY A 72 18.42 -10.03 -9.51
N ILE A 73 18.94 -8.81 -9.41
CA ILE A 73 18.30 -7.67 -8.75
C ILE A 73 17.49 -6.90 -9.80
N TYR A 74 16.17 -6.76 -9.58
CA TYR A 74 15.26 -6.11 -10.52
C TYR A 74 14.50 -4.94 -9.86
N PRO A 75 15.16 -3.80 -9.57
CA PRO A 75 14.55 -2.68 -8.85
C PRO A 75 13.34 -2.09 -9.59
N GLU A 76 13.34 -2.17 -10.93
CA GLU A 76 12.24 -1.73 -11.78
C GLU A 76 10.96 -2.55 -11.53
N ILE A 77 11.07 -3.88 -11.40
CA ILE A 77 9.94 -4.74 -11.06
C ILE A 77 9.49 -4.50 -9.62
N VAL A 78 10.43 -4.41 -8.68
CA VAL A 78 10.07 -4.17 -7.26
C VAL A 78 9.31 -2.85 -7.15
N GLY A 79 9.73 -1.81 -7.87
CA GLY A 79 9.01 -0.53 -7.93
C GLY A 79 7.61 -0.66 -8.50
N GLN A 80 7.45 -1.39 -9.61
CA GLN A 80 6.13 -1.62 -10.23
C GLN A 80 5.19 -2.42 -9.33
N LEU A 81 5.68 -3.48 -8.69
CA LEU A 81 4.89 -4.30 -7.77
C LEU A 81 4.56 -3.54 -6.49
N HIS A 82 5.49 -2.74 -5.98
CA HIS A 82 5.25 -1.89 -4.82
C HIS A 82 4.17 -0.83 -5.11
N TRP A 83 4.14 -0.29 -6.32
CA TRP A 83 3.05 0.58 -6.76
C TRP A 83 1.70 -0.14 -6.71
N ILE A 84 1.61 -1.36 -7.22
CA ILE A 84 0.36 -2.14 -7.18
C ILE A 84 -0.05 -2.46 -5.74
N ALA A 85 0.91 -2.91 -4.93
CA ALA A 85 0.68 -3.33 -3.56
C ALA A 85 0.17 -2.19 -2.67
N THR A 86 0.67 -0.97 -2.88
CA THR A 86 0.29 0.20 -2.09
C THR A 86 -1.01 0.85 -2.54
N GLN A 87 -1.45 0.64 -3.78
CA GLN A 87 -2.65 1.31 -4.31
C GLN A 87 -3.91 0.45 -4.34
N SER A 88 -3.80 -0.84 -4.67
CA SER A 88 -5.00 -1.68 -4.87
C SER A 88 -4.86 -3.14 -4.41
N ARG A 89 -3.65 -3.60 -4.08
CA ARG A 89 -3.37 -5.02 -3.77
C ARG A 89 -2.51 -5.19 -2.50
N PRO A 90 -3.05 -4.83 -1.32
CA PRO A 90 -2.31 -4.93 -0.05
C PRO A 90 -1.86 -6.36 0.28
N ASP A 91 -2.50 -7.37 -0.30
CA ASP A 91 -2.11 -8.78 -0.19
C ASP A 91 -0.69 -9.05 -0.75
N LEU A 92 -0.22 -8.26 -1.72
CA LEU A 92 1.12 -8.38 -2.29
C LEU A 92 2.21 -7.70 -1.45
N CYS A 93 1.85 -6.92 -0.42
CA CYS A 93 2.81 -6.13 0.35
C CYS A 93 3.91 -6.98 1.00
N PHE A 94 3.56 -8.19 1.48
CA PHE A 94 4.53 -9.09 2.09
C PHE A 94 5.54 -9.61 1.06
N ASP A 95 5.06 -10.12 -0.07
CA ASP A 95 5.92 -10.66 -1.12
C ASP A 95 6.80 -9.57 -1.72
N VAL A 96 6.28 -8.36 -1.90
CA VAL A 96 7.04 -7.21 -2.37
C VAL A 96 8.11 -6.79 -1.36
N LEU A 97 7.80 -6.83 -0.05
CA LEU A 97 8.76 -6.52 0.99
C LEU A 97 9.90 -7.56 1.01
N ASP A 98 9.58 -8.84 0.96
CA ASP A 98 10.56 -9.92 0.92
C ASP A 98 11.44 -9.86 -0.34
N LEU A 99 10.85 -9.49 -1.49
CA LEU A 99 11.59 -9.23 -2.72
C LEU A 99 12.51 -8.00 -2.59
N SER A 100 12.07 -6.95 -1.91
CA SER A 100 12.86 -5.73 -1.70
C SER A 100 14.05 -5.97 -0.76
N THR A 101 13.87 -6.78 0.28
CA THR A 101 14.92 -7.12 1.26
C THR A 101 15.89 -8.17 0.72
N SER A 102 15.41 -9.18 -0.02
CA SER A 102 16.26 -10.17 -0.68
C SER A 102 17.14 -9.54 -1.77
N VAL A 103 16.66 -8.50 -2.45
CA VAL A 103 17.46 -7.64 -3.34
C VAL A 103 18.63 -6.96 -2.61
N GLN A 104 18.46 -6.58 -1.35
CA GLN A 104 19.52 -5.98 -0.54
C GLN A 104 20.55 -7.00 -0.01
N LEU A 105 20.15 -8.26 0.15
CA LEU A 105 20.99 -9.30 0.76
C LEU A 105 21.86 -10.09 -0.23
N SER A 106 21.81 -9.80 -1.54
CA SER A 106 22.58 -10.49 -2.60
C SER A 106 22.35 -12.01 -2.72
N GLU A 107 21.38 -12.57 -2.01
CA GLU A 107 20.96 -13.97 -2.09
C GLU A 107 19.61 -14.06 -2.82
N ALA A 108 19.63 -14.05 -4.16
CA ALA A 108 18.42 -14.17 -4.95
C ALA A 108 17.92 -15.63 -5.00
N LYS A 109 16.94 -16.00 -4.16
CA LYS A 109 16.01 -17.10 -4.46
C LYS A 109 14.88 -16.54 -5.31
N THR A 110 14.96 -16.76 -6.62
CA THR A 110 13.98 -16.26 -7.58
C THR A 110 12.65 -17.03 -7.44
N PRO A 111 11.50 -16.37 -7.19
CA PRO A 111 10.21 -17.01 -7.37
C PRO A 111 9.96 -17.29 -8.87
N SER A 112 9.37 -18.44 -9.17
CA SER A 112 8.96 -18.82 -10.53
C SER A 112 7.92 -17.85 -11.09
N LYS A 113 7.99 -17.61 -12.41
CA LYS A 113 7.02 -16.82 -13.21
C LYS A 113 5.55 -17.22 -12.97
N SER A 114 5.31 -18.48 -12.57
CA SER A 114 3.98 -19.00 -12.24
C SER A 114 3.39 -18.40 -10.95
N ILE A 115 4.23 -18.18 -9.93
CA ILE A 115 3.80 -17.69 -8.61
C ILE A 115 3.29 -16.25 -8.74
N TYR A 116 3.95 -15.42 -9.54
CA TYR A 116 3.53 -14.03 -9.78
C TYR A 116 2.15 -13.91 -10.46
N GLN A 117 1.87 -14.78 -11.43
CA GLN A 117 0.57 -14.79 -12.13
C GLN A 117 -0.53 -15.42 -11.27
N GLU A 118 -0.17 -16.32 -10.36
CA GLU A 118 -1.08 -16.98 -9.43
C GLU A 118 -1.43 -16.05 -8.25
N MET A 119 -0.46 -15.32 -7.71
CA MET A 119 -0.67 -14.26 -6.71
C MET A 119 -1.59 -13.15 -7.22
N ILE A 120 -1.41 -12.68 -8.47
CA ILE A 120 -2.29 -11.67 -9.07
C ILE A 120 -3.71 -12.22 -9.30
N LYS A 121 -3.87 -13.52 -9.59
CA LYS A 121 -5.18 -14.17 -9.82
C LYS A 121 -5.94 -14.53 -8.55
N LEU A 122 -5.30 -14.50 -7.37
CA LEU A 122 -5.81 -15.27 -6.23
C LEU A 122 -6.99 -14.69 -5.45
N ASN A 123 -7.44 -13.44 -5.59
CA ASN A 123 -8.59 -12.99 -4.81
C ASN A 123 -9.46 -11.95 -5.52
N ALA A 124 -10.45 -12.46 -6.27
CA ALA A 124 -11.62 -11.70 -6.74
C ALA A 124 -12.88 -11.99 -5.89
N GLY A 125 -12.74 -12.54 -4.69
CA GLY A 125 -13.89 -12.88 -3.85
C GLY A 125 -13.51 -13.08 -2.39
N GLU A 126 -14.16 -12.29 -1.53
CA GLU A 126 -14.11 -12.27 -0.06
C GLU A 126 -12.88 -11.60 0.61
N SER A 127 -13.16 -10.48 1.28
CA SER A 127 -12.23 -9.77 2.16
C SER A 127 -11.99 -10.60 3.43
N ILE A 128 -10.73 -10.98 3.67
CA ILE A 128 -10.34 -11.67 4.90
C ILE A 128 -10.02 -10.60 5.96
N PRO A 129 -10.77 -10.52 7.08
CA PRO A 129 -10.52 -9.51 8.11
C PRO A 129 -9.14 -9.71 8.75
N ILE A 130 -8.30 -8.69 8.68
CA ILE A 130 -6.91 -8.74 9.16
C ILE A 130 -6.84 -8.22 10.61
N LYS A 131 -6.18 -8.99 11.48
CA LYS A 131 -5.89 -8.57 12.87
C LYS A 131 -4.41 -8.20 13.01
N CYS A 132 -4.14 -6.92 13.22
CA CYS A 132 -2.81 -6.37 13.40
C CYS A 132 -2.51 -6.20 14.89
N PHE A 133 -1.33 -6.65 15.33
CA PHE A 133 -0.84 -6.47 16.69
C PHE A 133 0.45 -5.65 16.68
N THR A 134 0.54 -4.61 17.52
CA THR A 134 1.71 -3.73 17.57
C THR A 134 2.02 -3.30 19.00
N ASP A 135 3.30 -3.17 19.33
CA ASP A 135 3.74 -2.61 20.60
C ASP A 135 3.97 -1.09 20.55
N ASN A 136 3.82 -0.48 19.36
CA ASN A 136 3.94 0.95 19.16
C ASN A 136 2.68 1.69 19.64
N LYS A 137 2.71 2.19 20.88
CA LYS A 137 1.60 2.98 21.47
C LYS A 137 1.26 4.21 20.64
N SER A 138 2.25 4.88 20.07
CA SER A 138 2.03 6.09 19.28
C SER A 138 1.24 5.79 18.01
N LEU A 139 1.48 4.65 17.36
CA LEU A 139 0.68 4.21 16.21
C LEU A 139 -0.78 4.00 16.60
N CYS A 140 -1.06 3.21 17.65
CA CYS A 140 -2.43 2.96 18.11
C CYS A 140 -3.17 4.24 18.49
N GLN A 141 -2.48 5.18 19.16
CA GLN A 141 -3.07 6.47 19.52
C GLN A 141 -3.36 7.32 18.27
N ASN A 142 -2.45 7.34 17.30
CA ASN A 142 -2.59 8.17 16.10
C ASN A 142 -3.66 7.64 15.14
N ILE A 143 -3.88 6.33 15.07
CA ILE A 143 -4.97 5.73 14.27
C ILE A 143 -6.33 6.27 14.72
N HIS A 144 -6.54 6.50 16.01
CA HIS A 144 -7.79 7.06 16.54
C HIS A 144 -7.78 8.59 16.71
N SER A 145 -6.63 9.23 16.47
CA SER A 145 -6.47 10.68 16.68
C SER A 145 -6.78 11.47 15.40
N THR A 146 -7.43 12.61 15.53
CA THR A 146 -7.60 13.59 14.43
C THR A 146 -6.43 14.56 14.30
N LYS A 147 -5.39 14.42 15.13
CA LYS A 147 -4.24 15.33 15.15
C LYS A 147 -3.41 15.17 13.87
N LEU A 148 -3.11 16.30 13.22
CA LEU A 148 -2.21 16.36 12.08
C LEU A 148 -0.79 15.96 12.50
N ILE A 149 -0.22 15.02 11.76
CA ILE A 149 1.18 14.62 11.89
C ILE A 149 2.03 15.59 11.05
N SER A 150 3.16 16.05 11.61
CA SER A 150 4.05 17.01 10.94
C SER A 150 4.85 16.41 9.80
N GLU A 151 5.11 15.10 9.86
CA GLU A 151 5.87 14.34 8.86
C GLU A 151 4.93 13.89 7.73
N LYS A 152 5.16 14.40 6.53
CA LYS A 152 4.22 14.27 5.40
C LYS A 152 4.10 12.84 4.89
N ARG A 153 5.16 12.03 4.98
CA ARG A 153 5.14 10.64 4.50
C ARG A 153 4.31 9.76 5.44
N LEU A 154 4.54 9.88 6.75
CA LEU A 154 3.75 9.22 7.78
C LEU A 154 2.26 9.61 7.74
N CYS A 155 1.92 10.82 7.30
CA CYS A 155 0.52 11.22 7.09
C CYS A 155 -0.20 10.33 6.06
N LEU A 156 0.46 9.97 4.95
CA LEU A 156 -0.14 9.15 3.90
C LEU A 156 -0.34 7.70 4.38
N ASP A 157 0.71 7.12 4.98
CA ASP A 157 0.65 5.75 5.51
C ASP A 157 -0.42 5.63 6.61
N LEU A 158 -0.50 6.62 7.51
CA LEU A 158 -1.49 6.64 8.58
C LEU A 158 -2.92 6.87 8.04
N ALA A 159 -3.09 7.67 6.99
CA ALA A 159 -4.41 7.87 6.37
C ALA A 159 -4.95 6.57 5.78
N SER A 160 -4.11 5.81 5.07
CA SER A 160 -4.46 4.50 4.52
C SER A 160 -4.84 3.49 5.62
N ILE A 161 -4.07 3.43 6.71
CA ILE A 161 -4.38 2.57 7.86
C ILE A 161 -5.71 2.97 8.50
N LYS A 162 -5.98 4.28 8.67
CA LYS A 162 -7.23 4.78 9.24
C LYS A 162 -8.45 4.42 8.41
N GLU A 163 -8.34 4.57 7.09
CA GLU A 163 -9.38 4.19 6.15
C GLU A 163 -9.67 2.70 6.25
N SER A 164 -8.64 1.86 6.20
CA SER A 164 -8.75 0.40 6.33
C SER A 164 -9.39 -0.03 7.67
N VAL A 165 -9.08 0.68 8.77
CA VAL A 165 -9.73 0.46 10.08
C VAL A 165 -11.20 0.89 10.04
N SER A 166 -11.51 2.01 9.38
CA SER A 166 -12.87 2.54 9.26
C SER A 166 -13.78 1.66 8.41
N LEU A 167 -13.23 1.03 7.37
CA LEU A 167 -13.94 0.09 6.51
C LEU A 167 -14.11 -1.30 7.17
N GLY A 168 -13.36 -1.56 8.25
CA GLY A 168 -13.40 -2.83 8.98
C GLY A 168 -12.52 -3.93 8.39
N ASP A 169 -11.72 -3.62 7.36
CA ASP A 169 -10.78 -4.55 6.73
C ASP A 169 -9.67 -4.97 7.69
N ILE A 170 -9.25 -4.04 8.56
CA ILE A 170 -8.19 -4.29 9.54
C ILE A 170 -8.60 -3.87 10.96
N THR A 171 -8.17 -4.63 11.96
CA THR A 171 -8.27 -4.26 13.38
C THR A 171 -6.87 -4.15 13.98
N VAL A 172 -6.54 -3.03 14.62
CA VAL A 172 -5.21 -2.80 15.20
C VAL A 172 -5.28 -2.85 16.73
N THR A 173 -4.53 -3.75 17.35
CA THR A 173 -4.49 -3.95 18.81
C THR A 173 -3.11 -3.66 19.37
N TRP A 174 -3.05 -2.85 20.43
CA TRP A 174 -1.80 -2.64 21.16
C TRP A 174 -1.46 -3.87 22.02
N ILE A 175 -0.22 -4.32 21.97
CA ILE A 175 0.32 -5.40 22.81
C ILE A 175 1.57 -4.93 23.56
N LYS A 176 1.93 -5.62 24.64
CA LYS A 176 3.21 -5.39 25.31
C LYS A 176 4.35 -5.82 24.38
N THR A 177 5.48 -5.12 24.43
CA THR A 177 6.70 -5.50 23.66
C THR A 177 7.13 -6.94 23.93
N SER A 178 6.95 -7.46 25.15
CA SER A 178 7.21 -8.86 25.48
C SER A 178 6.38 -9.87 24.69
N SER A 179 5.26 -9.43 24.09
CA SER A 179 4.35 -10.23 23.29
C SER A 179 4.54 -9.98 21.79
N GLN A 180 5.48 -9.12 21.38
CA GLN A 180 5.70 -8.75 19.98
C GLN A 180 6.46 -9.86 19.25
N ILE A 181 5.73 -10.79 18.66
CA ILE A 181 6.29 -11.95 17.96
C ILE A 181 7.13 -11.57 16.72
N SER A 182 6.91 -10.38 16.15
CA SER A 182 7.67 -9.89 15.00
C SER A 182 9.07 -9.37 15.36
N ASP A 183 9.43 -9.30 16.64
CA ASP A 183 10.76 -8.89 17.07
C ASP A 183 11.84 -9.81 16.49
N CYS A 184 11.59 -11.12 16.40
CA CYS A 184 12.50 -12.08 15.77
C CYS A 184 12.76 -11.82 14.28
N LEU A 185 11.88 -11.05 13.60
CA LEU A 185 12.01 -10.68 12.19
C LEU A 185 12.70 -9.32 11.99
N THR A 186 12.78 -8.50 13.05
CA THR A 186 13.20 -7.09 12.96
C THR A 186 14.41 -6.75 13.81
N LYS A 187 14.72 -7.58 14.82
CA LYS A 187 15.83 -7.39 15.76
C LYS A 187 16.76 -8.60 15.71
N ALA A 188 18.05 -8.35 15.54
CA ALA A 188 19.05 -9.40 15.57
C ALA A 188 19.10 -10.07 16.96
N GLY A 189 19.05 -11.40 17.00
CA GLY A 189 19.15 -12.19 18.24
C GLY A 189 17.87 -12.28 19.08
N ALA A 190 16.73 -11.80 18.58
CA ALA A 190 15.44 -11.96 19.26
C ALA A 190 14.90 -13.40 19.18
N ASP A 191 14.14 -13.81 20.21
CA ASP A 191 13.63 -15.17 20.35
C ASP A 191 12.54 -15.50 19.30
N PHE A 192 12.74 -16.58 18.54
CA PHE A 192 11.84 -17.03 17.48
C PHE A 192 10.81 -18.08 17.94
N HIS A 193 10.95 -18.63 19.15
CA HIS A 193 10.01 -19.64 19.67
C HIS A 193 8.55 -19.16 19.72
N PRO A 194 8.24 -17.90 20.09
CA PRO A 194 6.87 -17.40 20.08
C PRO A 194 6.24 -17.46 18.67
N LEU A 195 7.00 -17.12 17.62
CA LEU A 195 6.52 -17.16 16.25
C LEU A 195 6.22 -18.61 15.81
N ILE A 196 7.14 -19.54 16.07
CA ILE A 196 6.94 -20.98 15.78
C ILE A 196 5.68 -21.52 16.48
N LYS A 197 5.45 -21.12 17.73
CA LYS A 197 4.26 -21.52 18.49
C LYS A 197 2.98 -21.00 17.88
N VAL A 198 2.94 -19.73 17.43
CA VAL A 198 1.76 -19.16 16.76
C VAL A 198 1.50 -19.89 15.44
N LEU A 199 2.53 -20.12 14.63
CA LEU A 199 2.41 -20.81 13.34
C LEU A 199 1.94 -22.26 13.49
N SER A 200 2.41 -22.97 14.51
CA SER A 200 2.03 -24.37 14.77
C SER A 200 0.66 -24.53 15.42
N THR A 201 0.17 -23.53 16.15
CA THR A 201 -1.11 -23.62 16.88
C THR A 201 -2.24 -22.82 16.26
N GLY A 202 -1.95 -21.90 15.35
CA GLY A 202 -2.90 -20.96 14.77
C GLY A 202 -3.49 -19.96 15.77
N LYS A 203 -2.95 -19.87 16.99
CA LYS A 203 -3.44 -18.98 18.05
C LYS A 203 -2.52 -17.77 18.16
N GLY A 204 -3.08 -16.59 17.95
CA GLY A 204 -2.39 -15.32 18.13
C GLY A 204 -1.97 -15.05 19.59
N PRO A 205 -1.11 -14.04 19.81
CA PRO A 205 -0.70 -13.59 21.14
C PRO A 205 -1.86 -13.04 21.98
#